data_AF-A0A9W8PE88-F1
#
_entry.id   AF-A0A9W8PE88-F1
#
_cell.length_a   1.000
_cell.length_b   1.000
_cell.length_c   1.000
_cell.angle_alpha   90.00
_cell.angle_beta   90.00
_cell.angle_gamma   90.00
#
_symmetry.space_group_name_H-M   'P 1'
#
loop_
_entity.id
_entity.type
_entity.pdbx_description
1 polymer ?
#
loop_
_entity_poly.entity_id
_entity_poly.type
_entity_poly.pdbx_seq_one_letter_code
_entity_poly.pdbx_strand_id
1 'polypeptide(L)'
;MVDCTVKNMIKGDDDDYVRVVETSKGALSWTGNRTRIILCTGAIANATILLNSFESCRDTVGKRLTGHYDTHISARCPVKNIKGWKKEKTLQVAAAYVAGKDPKTGLQYHVSVTAVNSPHPEDDAEDLARECPDYAAAATYDQLVGSENHVVFVCSALGEFNEKNKKNHVTLNKGTDPTCNVTLQYTLSDEDRIAWDVMDQGTYDTIKEMAGGDVHESDIEWWNEASHKWCKNKPPVETIRIPGVVHESSTCFMGPKEIGGSVDELYRPHGIENVHVTGSALFPTAGSWNPTMTMCGYAQDLARRLHEMKVSDGKQ
;
A
#
# COMPACT_ATOMS: atom_id res chain seq x y z
N MET A 1 9.72 8.57 25.14
CA MET A 1 9.34 9.98 24.93
C MET A 1 8.20 9.97 23.93
N VAL A 2 6.96 10.21 24.35
CA VAL A 2 5.80 10.34 23.45
C VAL A 2 5.59 11.81 23.09
N ASP A 3 4.85 12.12 22.02
CA ASP A 3 4.54 13.47 21.55
C ASP A 3 5.76 14.36 21.25
N CYS A 4 6.69 13.88 20.44
CA CYS A 4 7.87 14.64 20.00
C CYS A 4 7.92 14.65 18.46
N THR A 5 7.68 15.83 17.89
CA THR A 5 7.59 16.00 16.44
C THR A 5 8.93 16.50 15.91
N VAL A 6 9.55 15.77 14.98
CA VAL A 6 10.72 16.23 14.24
C VAL A 6 10.26 17.26 13.20
N LYS A 7 10.87 18.44 13.20
CA LYS A 7 10.53 19.54 12.29
C LYS A 7 11.57 19.69 11.18
N ASN A 8 12.84 19.54 11.53
CA ASN A 8 13.95 19.84 10.65
C ASN A 8 15.22 19.11 11.07
N MET A 9 16.15 18.95 10.13
CA MET A 9 17.50 18.44 10.35
C MET A 9 18.52 19.37 9.70
N ILE A 10 19.63 19.62 10.39
CA ILE A 10 20.64 20.60 9.96
C ILE A 10 22.01 19.90 9.86
N LYS A 11 22.68 20.05 8.72
CA LYS A 11 24.06 19.57 8.52
C LYS A 11 25.08 20.45 9.26
N GLY A 12 26.28 19.93 9.47
CA GLY A 12 27.43 20.77 9.79
C GLY A 12 27.76 21.69 8.63
N ASP A 13 28.34 22.85 8.93
CA ASP A 13 28.69 23.85 7.90
C ASP A 13 29.72 23.31 6.91
N ASP A 14 30.63 22.46 7.38
CA ASP A 14 31.79 21.94 6.63
C ASP A 14 31.75 20.42 6.40
N ASP A 15 30.61 19.76 6.60
CA ASP A 15 30.47 18.33 6.36
C ASP A 15 29.07 17.88 5.92
N ASP A 16 28.98 16.62 5.49
CA ASP A 16 27.74 15.98 5.04
C ASP A 16 27.01 15.25 6.18
N TYR A 17 27.35 15.54 7.44
CA TYR A 17 26.71 14.93 8.60
C TYR A 17 25.67 15.86 9.20
N VAL A 18 24.48 15.34 9.49
CA VAL A 18 23.51 16.02 10.34
C VAL A 18 24.05 16.12 11.76
N ARG A 19 24.05 17.35 12.28
CA ARG A 19 24.53 17.71 13.62
C ARG A 19 23.40 18.12 14.56
N VAL A 20 22.26 18.55 14.02
CA VAL A 20 21.11 19.00 14.79
C VAL A 20 19.82 18.40 14.23
N VAL A 21 18.96 17.91 15.13
CA VAL A 21 17.56 17.58 14.84
C VAL A 21 16.67 18.48 15.67
N GLU A 22 15.89 19.32 15.00
CA GLU A 22 14.94 20.22 15.64
C GLU A 22 13.63 19.48 15.92
N THR A 23 13.15 19.56 17.16
CA THR A 23 11.89 18.94 17.55
C THR A 23 10.95 19.91 18.26
N SER A 24 9.69 19.52 18.42
CA SER A 24 8.72 20.25 19.25
C SER A 24 9.12 20.34 20.74
N LYS A 25 10.09 19.52 21.20
CA LYS A 25 10.56 19.47 22.58
C LYS A 25 11.99 19.99 22.76
N GLY A 26 12.52 20.70 21.76
CA GLY A 26 13.89 21.25 21.76
C GLY A 26 14.80 20.55 20.74
N ALA A 27 16.01 21.08 20.59
CA ALA A 27 16.98 20.56 19.64
C ALA A 27 17.81 19.43 20.27
N LEU A 28 18.03 18.37 19.50
CA LEU A 28 19.05 17.36 19.77
C LEU A 28 20.28 17.70 18.95
N SER A 29 21.47 17.73 19.57
CA SER A 29 22.71 18.06 18.87
C SER A 29 23.87 17.17 19.28
N TRP A 30 24.82 16.96 18.36
CA TRP A 30 26.03 16.16 18.59
C TRP A 30 27.16 16.56 17.65
N THR A 31 28.40 16.29 18.06
CA THR A 31 29.62 16.60 17.30
C THR A 31 30.31 15.36 16.71
N GLY A 32 29.98 14.17 17.20
CA GLY A 32 30.58 12.92 16.72
C GLY A 32 29.92 12.36 15.45
N ASN A 33 30.66 11.60 14.65
CA ASN A 33 30.19 11.01 13.38
C ASN A 33 29.52 9.63 13.57
N ARG A 34 29.37 9.18 14.83
CA ARG A 34 28.81 7.87 15.17
C ARG A 34 27.28 7.86 15.27
N THR A 35 26.65 9.03 15.35
CA THR A 35 25.19 9.14 15.42
C THR A 35 24.58 8.91 14.06
N ARG A 36 23.63 7.97 13.98
CA ARG A 36 22.82 7.67 12.79
C ARG A 36 21.37 8.06 13.07
N ILE A 37 20.72 8.68 12.09
CA ILE A 37 19.31 9.03 12.10
C ILE A 37 18.59 8.10 11.15
N ILE A 38 17.51 7.47 11.60
CA ILE A 38 16.70 6.55 10.78
C ILE A 38 15.30 7.15 10.66
N LEU A 39 14.92 7.52 9.43
CA LEU A 39 13.60 8.04 9.08
C LEU A 39 12.68 6.87 8.73
N CYS A 40 11.77 6.55 9.65
CA CYS A 40 10.76 5.51 9.53
C CYS A 40 9.35 6.04 9.81
N THR A 41 9.04 7.26 9.36
CA THR A 41 7.78 7.96 9.67
C THR A 41 6.69 7.77 8.61
N GLY A 42 6.96 6.95 7.58
CA GLY A 42 6.07 6.71 6.43
C GLY A 42 6.53 7.43 5.17
N ALA A 43 5.98 7.08 4.01
CA ALA A 43 6.45 7.60 2.72
C ALA A 43 6.37 9.12 2.62
N ILE A 44 5.21 9.70 2.94
CA ILE A 44 4.99 11.15 2.83
C ILE A 44 5.79 11.89 3.89
N ALA A 45 5.72 11.46 5.15
CA ALA A 45 6.40 12.16 6.25
C ALA A 45 7.94 12.12 6.12
N ASN A 46 8.52 11.00 5.68
CA ASN A 46 9.96 10.94 5.37
C ASN A 46 10.34 12.00 4.31
N ALA A 47 9.57 12.09 3.22
CA ALA A 47 9.81 13.06 2.16
C ALA A 47 9.64 14.51 2.65
N THR A 48 8.59 14.80 3.42
CA THR A 48 8.36 16.13 4.01
C THR A 48 9.53 16.57 4.88
N ILE A 49 10.04 15.70 5.75
CA ILE A 49 11.20 16.04 6.61
C ILE A 49 12.43 16.35 5.73
N LEU A 50 12.73 15.50 4.74
CA LEU A 50 13.90 15.68 3.87
C LEU A 50 13.82 16.97 3.03
N LEU A 51 12.65 17.27 2.45
CA LEU A 51 12.43 18.47 1.63
C LEU A 51 12.62 19.77 2.43
N ASN A 52 12.19 19.77 3.69
CA ASN A 52 12.40 20.90 4.61
C ASN A 52 13.86 20.99 5.08
N SER A 53 14.54 19.85 5.26
CA SER A 53 15.90 19.79 5.82
C SER A 53 17.01 20.10 4.83
N PHE A 54 16.90 19.64 3.58
CA PHE A 54 18.02 19.69 2.64
C PHE A 54 17.58 20.20 1.28
N GLU A 55 18.18 21.30 0.83
CA GLU A 55 17.95 21.82 -0.52
C GLU A 55 18.37 20.80 -1.59
N SER A 56 19.44 20.04 -1.35
CA SER A 56 19.92 18.97 -2.25
C SER A 56 18.91 17.84 -2.48
N CYS A 57 17.91 17.68 -1.61
CA CYS A 57 16.86 16.68 -1.76
C CYS A 57 15.73 17.11 -2.69
N ARG A 58 15.57 18.41 -2.96
CA ARG A 58 14.40 18.97 -3.68
C ARG A 58 14.36 18.59 -5.16
N ASP A 59 15.48 18.13 -5.71
CA ASP A 59 15.59 17.69 -7.10
C ASP A 59 15.00 16.29 -7.33
N THR A 60 14.99 15.42 -6.31
CA THR A 60 14.65 14.00 -6.45
C THR A 60 13.54 13.54 -5.50
N VAL A 61 13.58 13.97 -4.23
CA VAL A 61 12.60 13.56 -3.22
C VAL A 61 11.21 14.04 -3.61
N GLY A 62 10.24 13.14 -3.52
CA GLY A 62 8.83 13.40 -3.83
C GLY A 62 8.53 13.58 -5.32
N LYS A 63 9.51 13.47 -6.22
CA LYS A 63 9.30 13.54 -7.69
C LYS A 63 8.71 12.27 -8.30
N ARG A 64 8.62 11.21 -7.49
CA ARG A 64 7.88 9.99 -7.76
C ARG A 64 6.98 9.72 -6.57
N LEU A 65 5.75 9.35 -6.85
CA LEU A 65 4.78 8.93 -5.86
C LEU A 65 3.93 7.83 -6.49
N THR A 66 3.95 6.67 -5.85
CA THR A 66 3.15 5.51 -6.25
C THR A 66 2.32 5.04 -5.05
N GLY A 67 1.51 4.02 -5.29
CA GLY A 67 0.67 3.36 -4.31
C GLY A 67 -0.22 2.40 -5.07
N HIS A 68 -1.38 2.05 -4.50
CA HIS A 68 -2.39 1.30 -5.22
C HIS A 68 -3.72 2.07 -5.30
N TYR A 69 -4.36 1.94 -6.46
CA TYR A 69 -5.80 2.17 -6.59
C TYR A 69 -6.54 0.86 -6.34
N ASP A 70 -7.83 0.95 -6.03
CA ASP A 70 -8.59 -0.15 -5.42
C ASP A 70 -9.96 -0.34 -6.05
N THR A 71 -10.31 -1.60 -6.31
CA THR A 71 -11.64 -2.05 -6.71
C THR A 71 -12.19 -3.03 -5.69
N HIS A 72 -13.41 -2.79 -5.21
CA HIS A 72 -14.17 -3.71 -4.39
C HIS A 72 -15.34 -4.31 -5.18
N ILE A 73 -15.37 -5.64 -5.29
CA ILE A 73 -16.47 -6.38 -5.89
C ILE A 73 -16.87 -7.50 -4.96
N SER A 74 -18.13 -7.46 -4.51
CA SER A 74 -18.74 -8.55 -3.76
C SER A 74 -19.76 -9.28 -4.62
N ALA A 75 -19.77 -10.59 -4.51
CA ALA A 75 -20.68 -11.47 -5.22
C ALA A 75 -21.09 -12.63 -4.32
N ARG A 76 -22.11 -13.38 -4.73
CA ARG A 76 -22.43 -14.67 -4.12
C ARG A 76 -22.90 -15.66 -5.16
N CYS A 77 -22.71 -16.94 -4.88
CA CYS A 77 -23.29 -18.03 -5.67
C CYS A 77 -23.89 -19.10 -4.75
N PRO A 78 -24.88 -19.88 -5.21
CA PRO A 78 -25.42 -21.00 -4.44
C PRO A 78 -24.35 -22.05 -4.12
N VAL A 79 -24.33 -22.57 -2.90
CA VAL A 79 -23.35 -23.60 -2.46
C VAL A 79 -23.33 -24.87 -3.33
N LYS A 80 -24.44 -25.18 -4.02
CA LYS A 80 -24.55 -26.30 -4.96
C LYS A 80 -23.60 -26.18 -6.16
N ASN A 81 -23.14 -24.97 -6.49
CA ASN A 81 -22.21 -24.72 -7.58
C ASN A 81 -20.76 -25.09 -7.19
N ILE A 82 -20.48 -25.18 -5.89
CA ILE A 82 -19.16 -25.48 -5.36
C ILE A 82 -18.94 -26.99 -5.32
N LYS A 83 -18.07 -27.48 -6.20
CA LYS A 83 -17.77 -28.91 -6.32
C LYS A 83 -17.23 -29.48 -5.01
N GLY A 84 -17.90 -30.51 -4.49
CA GLY A 84 -17.47 -31.20 -3.28
C GLY A 84 -17.81 -30.48 -1.98
N TRP A 85 -18.57 -29.38 -2.04
CA TRP A 85 -19.06 -28.71 -0.85
C TRP A 85 -19.94 -29.64 -0.02
N LYS A 86 -19.81 -29.50 1.31
CA LYS A 86 -20.61 -30.20 2.30
C LYS A 86 -21.18 -29.16 3.26
N LYS A 87 -22.41 -29.39 3.70
CA LYS A 87 -23.05 -28.50 4.67
C LYS A 87 -22.34 -28.59 6.00
N GLU A 88 -21.78 -27.47 6.44
CA GLU A 88 -21.20 -27.30 7.77
C GLU A 88 -22.17 -26.54 8.69
N LYS A 89 -21.91 -26.63 10.01
CA LYS A 89 -22.71 -25.95 11.04
C LYS A 89 -22.06 -24.68 11.58
N THR A 90 -20.82 -24.41 11.19
CA THR A 90 -20.04 -23.26 11.66
C THR A 90 -19.57 -22.45 10.47
N LEU A 91 -19.28 -21.17 10.71
CA LEU A 91 -18.62 -20.28 9.76
C LEU A 91 -17.45 -20.98 9.04
N GLN A 92 -17.46 -20.93 7.71
CA GLN A 92 -16.35 -21.36 6.86
C GLN A 92 -15.80 -20.13 6.14
N VAL A 93 -14.49 -19.91 6.27
CA VAL A 93 -13.77 -18.83 5.59
C VAL A 93 -12.61 -19.43 4.83
N ALA A 94 -12.44 -19.00 3.59
CA ALA A 94 -11.26 -19.27 2.79
C ALA A 94 -10.75 -17.96 2.20
N ALA A 95 -9.44 -17.90 1.94
CA ALA A 95 -8.87 -16.81 1.19
C ALA A 95 -7.95 -17.31 0.09
N ALA A 96 -7.90 -16.51 -0.97
CA ALA A 96 -7.02 -16.71 -2.09
C ALA A 96 -6.46 -15.37 -2.54
N TYR A 97 -5.31 -15.44 -3.21
CA TYR A 97 -4.65 -14.28 -3.77
C TYR A 97 -4.31 -14.57 -5.22
N VAL A 98 -4.85 -13.78 -6.14
CA VAL A 98 -4.67 -13.97 -7.57
C VAL A 98 -3.85 -12.81 -8.12
N ALA A 99 -2.62 -13.09 -8.55
CA ALA A 99 -1.77 -12.09 -9.18
C ALA A 99 -2.16 -11.91 -10.65
N GLY A 100 -2.13 -10.65 -11.11
CA GLY A 100 -2.43 -10.29 -12.48
C GLY A 100 -1.47 -9.23 -13.01
N LYS A 101 -1.46 -9.09 -14.33
CA LYS A 101 -0.63 -8.12 -15.04
C LYS A 101 -1.34 -7.70 -16.31
N ASP A 102 -1.43 -6.39 -16.55
CA ASP A 102 -1.90 -5.89 -17.84
C ASP A 102 -0.86 -6.24 -18.92
N PRO A 103 -1.23 -7.01 -19.96
CA PRO A 103 -0.30 -7.37 -21.02
C PRO A 103 0.19 -6.19 -21.85
N LYS A 104 -0.51 -5.04 -21.84
CA LYS A 104 -0.13 -3.86 -22.62
C LYS A 104 0.88 -2.98 -21.90
N THR A 105 0.55 -2.56 -20.68
CA THR A 105 1.38 -1.63 -19.89
C THR A 105 2.42 -2.35 -19.06
N GLY A 106 2.16 -3.62 -18.72
CA GLY A 106 2.98 -4.38 -17.79
C GLY A 106 2.75 -4.02 -16.32
N LEU A 107 1.81 -3.14 -16.02
CA LEU A 107 1.40 -2.83 -14.64
C LEU A 107 0.76 -4.06 -14.01
N GLN A 108 1.08 -4.30 -12.75
CA GLN A 108 0.61 -5.42 -11.98
C GLN A 108 -0.61 -5.04 -11.16
N TYR A 109 -1.44 -6.04 -10.92
CA TYR A 109 -2.52 -5.97 -9.95
C TYR A 109 -2.60 -7.28 -9.18
N HIS A 110 -3.44 -7.32 -8.17
CA HIS A 110 -3.89 -8.57 -7.58
C HIS A 110 -5.33 -8.50 -7.16
N VAL A 111 -5.93 -9.67 -6.91
CA VAL A 111 -7.25 -9.82 -6.30
C VAL A 111 -7.06 -10.58 -4.99
N SER A 112 -7.31 -9.91 -3.87
CA SER A 112 -7.52 -10.52 -2.56
C SER A 112 -8.95 -11.03 -2.49
N VAL A 113 -9.11 -12.32 -2.33
CA VAL A 113 -10.42 -12.97 -2.22
C VAL A 113 -10.62 -13.44 -0.79
N THR A 114 -11.76 -13.12 -0.22
CA THR A 114 -12.36 -13.85 0.90
C THR A 114 -13.63 -14.54 0.44
N ALA A 115 -13.71 -15.85 0.62
CA ALA A 115 -14.90 -16.65 0.39
C ALA A 115 -15.49 -17.09 1.73
N VAL A 116 -16.78 -16.84 1.94
CA VAL A 116 -17.46 -17.07 3.21
C VAL A 116 -18.74 -17.86 2.98
N ASN A 117 -18.95 -18.91 3.77
CA ASN A 117 -20.28 -19.48 3.98
C ASN A 117 -20.60 -19.40 5.48
N SER A 118 -21.64 -18.62 5.80
CA SER A 118 -22.12 -18.38 7.15
C SER A 118 -23.49 -19.05 7.33
N PRO A 119 -23.59 -20.16 8.09
CA PRO A 119 -24.87 -20.77 8.40
C PRO A 119 -25.68 -19.98 9.44
N HIS A 120 -25.03 -19.12 10.23
CA HIS A 120 -25.65 -18.33 11.31
C HIS A 120 -25.16 -16.86 11.29
N PRO A 121 -25.59 -16.03 10.32
CA PRO A 121 -25.05 -14.67 10.12
C PRO A 121 -25.05 -13.76 11.34
N GLU A 122 -26.05 -13.89 12.21
CA GLU A 122 -26.19 -13.12 13.46
C GLU A 122 -25.06 -13.36 14.46
N ASP A 123 -24.58 -14.59 14.55
CA ASP A 123 -23.49 -15.00 15.46
C ASP A 123 -22.13 -14.93 14.73
N ASP A 124 -22.10 -15.33 13.46
CA ASP A 124 -20.86 -15.49 12.68
C ASP A 124 -20.22 -14.16 12.28
N ALA A 125 -20.98 -13.05 12.21
CA ALA A 125 -20.45 -11.77 11.70
C ALA A 125 -19.35 -11.18 12.59
N GLU A 126 -19.45 -11.34 13.92
CA GLU A 126 -18.41 -10.87 14.85
C GLU A 126 -17.13 -11.70 14.70
N ASP A 127 -17.26 -13.03 14.59
CA ASP A 127 -16.14 -13.93 14.40
C ASP A 127 -15.48 -13.70 13.04
N LEU A 128 -16.26 -13.52 11.97
CA LEU A 128 -15.73 -13.17 10.66
C LEU A 128 -14.93 -11.86 10.71
N ALA A 129 -15.43 -10.83 11.39
CA ALA A 129 -14.72 -9.54 11.49
C ALA A 129 -13.36 -9.66 12.20
N ARG A 130 -13.19 -10.66 13.08
CA ARG A 130 -11.92 -10.94 13.78
C ARG A 130 -10.99 -11.85 13.00
N GLU A 131 -11.54 -12.88 12.36
CA GLU A 131 -10.80 -13.96 11.72
C GLU A 131 -10.61 -13.76 10.22
N CYS A 132 -11.20 -12.71 9.63
CA CYS A 132 -11.04 -12.41 8.20
C CYS A 132 -9.56 -12.16 7.88
N PRO A 133 -8.98 -12.88 6.91
CA PRO A 133 -7.56 -12.78 6.59
C PRO A 133 -7.19 -11.44 5.93
N ASP A 134 -8.16 -10.75 5.33
CA ASP A 134 -8.00 -9.40 4.79
C ASP A 134 -9.17 -8.52 5.23
N TYR A 135 -8.87 -7.46 5.98
CA TYR A 135 -9.88 -6.53 6.49
C TYR A 135 -10.63 -5.82 5.35
N ALA A 136 -9.94 -5.48 4.25
CA ALA A 136 -10.56 -4.81 3.10
C ALA A 136 -11.52 -5.74 2.33
N ALA A 137 -11.31 -7.06 2.46
CA ALA A 137 -12.13 -8.09 1.83
C ALA A 137 -13.00 -8.85 2.84
N ALA A 138 -13.44 -8.22 3.93
CA ALA A 138 -14.35 -8.85 4.90
C ALA A 138 -15.82 -8.69 4.50
N ALA A 139 -16.62 -9.76 4.59
CA ALA A 139 -18.06 -9.67 4.32
C ALA A 139 -18.78 -8.92 5.46
N THR A 140 -19.71 -8.05 5.08
CA THR A 140 -20.55 -7.34 6.04
C THR A 140 -21.72 -8.20 6.51
N TYR A 141 -22.31 -7.86 7.67
CA TYR A 141 -23.51 -8.54 8.15
C TYR A 141 -24.63 -8.54 7.09
N ASP A 142 -24.88 -7.42 6.41
CA ASP A 142 -25.91 -7.30 5.37
C ASP A 142 -25.67 -8.22 4.17
N GLN A 143 -24.40 -8.50 3.86
CA GLN A 143 -24.02 -9.44 2.81
C GLN A 143 -24.25 -10.90 3.25
N LEU A 144 -24.12 -11.21 4.54
CA LEU A 144 -24.31 -12.55 5.08
C LEU A 144 -25.79 -12.91 5.29
N VAL A 145 -26.63 -11.97 5.73
CA VAL A 145 -28.06 -12.21 5.95
C VAL A 145 -28.75 -12.61 4.65
N GLY A 146 -29.46 -13.75 4.67
CA GLY A 146 -30.10 -14.29 3.47
C GLY A 146 -29.13 -14.95 2.48
N SER A 147 -27.87 -15.16 2.87
CA SER A 147 -26.83 -15.86 2.11
C SER A 147 -26.47 -17.23 2.73
N GLU A 148 -27.31 -17.79 3.59
CA GLU A 148 -27.00 -19.02 4.37
C GLU A 148 -26.76 -20.25 3.47
N ASN A 149 -27.40 -20.28 2.30
CA ASN A 149 -27.21 -21.30 1.26
C ASN A 149 -26.32 -20.83 0.09
N HIS A 150 -25.51 -19.79 0.33
CA HIS A 150 -24.60 -19.22 -0.65
C HIS A 150 -23.16 -19.20 -0.12
N VAL A 151 -22.21 -19.17 -1.03
CA VAL A 151 -20.87 -18.68 -0.75
C VAL A 151 -20.82 -17.22 -1.17
N VAL A 152 -20.49 -16.34 -0.23
CA VAL A 152 -20.24 -14.91 -0.46
C VAL A 152 -18.76 -14.74 -0.75
N PHE A 153 -18.45 -14.13 -1.89
CA PHE A 153 -17.11 -13.71 -2.28
C PHE A 153 -16.99 -12.21 -2.07
N VAL A 154 -16.01 -11.77 -1.31
CA VAL A 154 -15.62 -10.36 -1.20
C VAL A 154 -14.23 -10.25 -1.79
N CYS A 155 -14.11 -9.50 -2.87
CA CYS A 155 -12.86 -9.29 -3.57
C CYS A 155 -12.44 -7.83 -3.45
N SER A 156 -11.27 -7.59 -2.85
CA SER A 156 -10.55 -6.32 -2.92
C SER A 156 -9.40 -6.50 -3.90
N ALA A 157 -9.31 -5.63 -4.90
CA ALA A 157 -8.32 -5.74 -5.96
C ALA A 157 -7.50 -4.46 -6.02
N LEU A 158 -6.18 -4.60 -5.88
CA LEU A 158 -5.25 -3.47 -5.88
C LEU A 158 -4.38 -3.48 -7.12
N GLY A 159 -4.37 -2.36 -7.84
CA GLY A 159 -3.54 -2.15 -9.02
C GLY A 159 -2.46 -1.11 -8.77
N GLU A 160 -1.28 -1.31 -9.34
CA GLU A 160 -0.15 -0.41 -9.13
C GLU A 160 -0.29 0.89 -9.94
N PHE A 161 0.00 2.02 -9.29
CA PHE A 161 0.23 3.27 -10.02
C PHE A 161 1.55 3.22 -10.78
N ASN A 162 1.53 3.64 -12.04
CA ASN A 162 2.69 3.76 -12.89
C ASN A 162 3.74 4.72 -12.29
N GLU A 163 4.93 4.19 -11.99
CA GLU A 163 6.04 4.91 -11.37
C GLU A 163 6.66 5.99 -12.28
N LYS A 164 6.31 5.96 -13.57
CA LYS A 164 6.73 6.94 -14.58
C LYS A 164 5.79 8.14 -14.67
N ASN A 165 4.62 8.10 -14.04
CA ASN A 165 3.68 9.22 -14.05
C ASN A 165 4.24 10.42 -13.25
N LYS A 166 4.86 11.36 -13.97
CA LYS A 166 5.47 12.58 -13.39
C LYS A 166 4.46 13.56 -12.80
N LYS A 167 3.16 13.37 -13.04
CA LYS A 167 2.13 14.20 -12.40
C LYS A 167 1.91 13.81 -10.94
N ASN A 168 2.31 12.60 -10.53
CA ASN A 168 2.18 12.16 -9.14
C ASN A 168 3.41 12.59 -8.34
N HIS A 169 3.19 13.33 -7.26
CA HIS A 169 4.30 13.91 -6.51
C HIS A 169 3.93 14.31 -5.07
N VAL A 170 4.98 14.50 -4.28
CA VAL A 170 4.98 15.23 -3.01
C VAL A 170 5.94 16.40 -3.16
N THR A 171 5.45 17.63 -3.05
CA THR A 171 6.30 18.83 -3.19
C THR A 171 5.98 19.85 -2.12
N LEU A 172 6.97 20.63 -1.68
CA LEU A 172 6.73 21.75 -0.77
C LEU A 172 5.69 22.72 -1.34
N ASN A 173 4.80 23.20 -0.48
CA ASN A 173 3.84 24.24 -0.77
C ASN A 173 4.14 25.50 0.07
N LYS A 174 3.23 26.48 0.06
CA LYS A 174 3.41 27.75 0.79
C LYS A 174 3.03 27.68 2.28
N GLY A 175 2.77 26.47 2.80
CA GLY A 175 2.45 26.24 4.21
C GLY A 175 3.64 26.56 5.11
N THR A 176 3.34 27.00 6.34
CA THR A 176 4.36 27.39 7.33
C THR A 176 4.65 26.29 8.34
N ASP A 177 3.79 25.28 8.47
CA ASP A 177 4.01 24.13 9.34
C ASP A 177 4.90 23.10 8.62
N PRO A 178 6.17 22.90 9.04
CA PRO A 178 7.11 22.00 8.37
C PRO A 178 6.69 20.53 8.42
N THR A 179 5.66 20.17 9.20
CA THR A 179 5.16 18.80 9.28
C THR A 179 4.14 18.48 8.19
N CYS A 180 3.53 19.50 7.57
CA CYS A 180 2.46 19.33 6.59
C CYS A 180 2.50 20.34 5.42
N ASN A 181 3.58 21.11 5.26
CA ASN A 181 3.77 22.08 4.18
C ASN A 181 4.11 21.44 2.82
N VAL A 182 3.41 20.35 2.47
CA VAL A 182 3.55 19.65 1.20
C VAL A 182 2.21 19.53 0.50
N THR A 183 2.23 19.60 -0.83
CA THR A 183 1.13 19.19 -1.69
C THR A 183 1.37 17.74 -2.09
N LEU A 184 0.38 16.89 -1.77
CA LEU A 184 0.26 15.52 -2.25
C LEU A 184 -0.63 15.52 -3.49
N GLN A 185 -0.15 14.96 -4.61
CA GLN A 185 -0.94 14.83 -5.82
C GLN A 185 -0.88 13.41 -6.37
N TYR A 186 -2.07 12.81 -6.52
CA TYR A 186 -2.29 11.61 -7.31
C TYR A 186 -3.15 11.94 -8.53
N THR A 187 -2.78 11.35 -9.65
CA THR A 187 -3.50 11.38 -10.91
C THR A 187 -3.36 10.01 -11.56
N LEU A 188 -4.43 9.58 -12.24
CA LEU A 188 -4.39 8.40 -13.10
C LEU A 188 -3.89 8.83 -14.48
N SER A 189 -2.84 8.18 -14.95
CA SER A 189 -2.44 8.17 -16.35
C SER A 189 -3.39 7.31 -17.19
N ASP A 190 -3.26 7.37 -18.51
CA ASP A 190 -4.05 6.51 -19.40
C ASP A 190 -3.67 5.02 -19.21
N GLU A 191 -2.40 4.74 -18.92
CA GLU A 191 -1.92 3.39 -18.60
C GLU A 191 -2.54 2.86 -17.30
N ASP A 192 -2.63 3.70 -16.26
CA ASP A 192 -3.30 3.32 -15.00
C ASP A 192 -4.77 2.97 -15.25
N ARG A 193 -5.47 3.74 -16.10
CA ARG A 193 -6.89 3.49 -16.41
C ARG A 193 -7.08 2.17 -17.17
N ILE A 194 -6.23 1.90 -18.15
CA ILE A 194 -6.26 0.65 -18.91
C ILE A 194 -5.99 -0.54 -17.98
N ALA A 195 -4.98 -0.44 -17.12
CA ALA A 195 -4.68 -1.49 -16.17
C ALA A 195 -5.81 -1.70 -15.15
N TRP A 196 -6.48 -0.62 -14.71
CA TRP A 196 -7.67 -0.71 -13.84
C TRP A 196 -8.83 -1.44 -14.53
N ASP A 197 -9.11 -1.16 -15.81
CA ASP A 197 -10.13 -1.89 -16.58
C ASP A 197 -9.80 -3.40 -16.66
N VAL A 198 -8.52 -3.75 -16.86
CA VAL A 198 -8.05 -5.15 -16.88
C VAL A 198 -8.19 -5.80 -15.50
N MET A 199 -7.85 -5.08 -14.42
CA MET A 199 -8.01 -5.54 -13.05
C MET A 199 -9.48 -5.82 -12.70
N ASP A 200 -10.39 -4.91 -13.08
CA ASP A 200 -11.83 -5.07 -12.85
C ASP A 200 -12.34 -6.33 -13.56
N GLN A 201 -11.96 -6.52 -14.83
CA GLN A 201 -12.32 -7.71 -15.58
C GLN A 201 -11.72 -8.97 -14.97
N GLY A 202 -10.44 -8.94 -14.58
CA GLY A 202 -9.78 -10.06 -13.92
C GLY A 202 -10.43 -10.43 -12.58
N THR A 203 -10.98 -9.45 -11.86
CA THR A 203 -11.75 -9.68 -10.63
C THR A 203 -13.07 -10.39 -10.93
N TYR A 204 -13.80 -9.96 -11.97
CA TYR A 204 -15.01 -10.66 -12.41
C TYR A 204 -14.73 -12.10 -12.85
N ASP A 205 -13.66 -12.32 -13.61
CA ASP A 205 -13.26 -13.65 -14.07
C ASP A 205 -12.86 -14.54 -12.89
N THR A 206 -12.13 -13.99 -11.91
CA THR A 206 -11.79 -14.70 -10.67
C THR A 206 -13.05 -15.17 -9.93
N ILE A 207 -14.03 -14.28 -9.74
CA ILE A 207 -15.31 -14.64 -9.09
C ILE A 207 -16.06 -15.72 -9.87
N LYS A 208 -16.11 -15.60 -11.21
CA LYS A 208 -16.78 -16.58 -12.07
C LYS A 208 -16.17 -17.98 -11.94
N GLU A 209 -14.84 -18.08 -11.96
CA GLU A 209 -14.15 -19.37 -11.78
C GLU A 209 -14.42 -19.97 -10.40
N MET A 210 -14.37 -19.16 -9.34
CA MET A 210 -14.69 -19.62 -7.98
C MET A 210 -16.16 -20.01 -7.80
N ALA A 211 -17.07 -19.42 -8.56
CA ALA A 211 -18.49 -19.75 -8.58
C ALA A 211 -18.82 -21.02 -9.40
N GLY A 212 -17.81 -21.75 -9.88
CA GLY A 212 -17.98 -23.00 -10.62
C GLY A 212 -17.82 -22.87 -12.15
N GLY A 213 -17.31 -21.74 -12.63
CA GLY A 213 -17.02 -21.51 -14.05
C GLY A 213 -18.22 -21.07 -14.89
N ASP A 214 -18.01 -20.96 -16.20
CA ASP A 214 -18.96 -20.37 -17.17
C ASP A 214 -20.39 -20.95 -17.09
N VAL A 215 -20.52 -22.26 -16.82
CA VAL A 215 -21.83 -22.93 -16.74
C VAL A 215 -22.71 -22.41 -15.59
N HIS A 216 -22.12 -21.73 -14.62
CA HIS A 216 -22.77 -21.20 -13.43
C HIS A 216 -22.82 -19.66 -13.39
N GLU A 217 -22.38 -18.96 -14.44
CA GLU A 217 -22.33 -17.50 -14.44
C GLU A 217 -23.71 -16.85 -14.19
N SER A 218 -24.80 -17.44 -14.70
CA SER A 218 -26.17 -16.94 -14.49
C SER A 218 -26.66 -17.07 -13.04
N ASP A 219 -26.03 -17.93 -12.25
CA ASP A 219 -26.38 -18.13 -10.84
C ASP A 219 -25.76 -17.05 -9.95
N ILE A 220 -24.72 -16.36 -10.41
CA ILE A 220 -24.03 -15.32 -9.64
C ILE A 220 -24.97 -14.15 -9.38
N GLU A 221 -24.91 -13.63 -8.16
CA GLU A 221 -25.52 -12.38 -7.75
C GLU A 221 -24.44 -11.44 -7.25
N TRP A 222 -24.56 -10.16 -7.58
CA TRP A 222 -23.60 -9.13 -7.26
C TRP A 222 -24.15 -8.22 -6.18
N TRP A 223 -23.28 -7.76 -5.29
CA TRP A 223 -23.66 -6.77 -4.30
C TRP A 223 -23.75 -5.41 -4.96
N ASN A 224 -24.84 -4.71 -4.73
CA ASN A 224 -25.01 -3.33 -5.18
C ASN A 224 -24.92 -2.39 -3.97
N GLU A 225 -23.81 -1.66 -3.88
CA GLU A 225 -23.55 -0.75 -2.75
C GLU A 225 -24.63 0.34 -2.62
N ALA A 226 -25.14 0.88 -3.72
CA ALA A 226 -26.13 1.96 -3.66
C ALA A 226 -27.48 1.51 -3.05
N SER A 227 -27.86 0.25 -3.22
CA SER A 227 -29.12 -0.30 -2.74
C SER A 227 -28.99 -1.24 -1.55
N HIS A 228 -27.75 -1.59 -1.16
CA HIS A 228 -27.43 -2.59 -0.15
C HIS A 228 -28.16 -3.93 -0.38
N LYS A 229 -28.15 -4.41 -1.63
CA LYS A 229 -28.86 -5.63 -2.02
C LYS A 229 -28.08 -6.43 -3.07
N TRP A 230 -28.33 -7.74 -3.05
CA TRP A 230 -27.93 -8.66 -4.10
C TRP A 230 -28.76 -8.45 -5.38
N CYS A 231 -28.11 -8.39 -6.54
CA CYS A 231 -28.77 -8.23 -7.83
C CYS A 231 -28.09 -9.07 -8.93
N LYS A 232 -28.78 -9.27 -10.05
CA LYS A 232 -28.28 -10.11 -11.15
C LYS A 232 -27.30 -9.40 -12.09
N ASN A 233 -27.34 -8.08 -12.13
CA ASN A 233 -26.47 -7.30 -13.00
C ASN A 233 -25.19 -6.93 -12.25
N LYS A 234 -24.07 -6.92 -12.96
CA LYS A 234 -22.81 -6.40 -12.41
C LYS A 234 -22.99 -4.94 -11.96
N PRO A 235 -22.41 -4.54 -10.82
CA PRO A 235 -22.48 -3.16 -10.36
C PRO A 235 -21.78 -2.22 -11.36
N PRO A 236 -22.24 -0.97 -11.49
CA PRO A 236 -21.57 0.03 -12.31
C PRO A 236 -20.13 0.28 -11.85
N VAL A 237 -19.24 0.60 -12.80
CA VAL A 237 -17.80 0.79 -12.55
C VAL A 237 -17.53 1.86 -11.48
N GLU A 238 -18.30 2.94 -11.50
CA GLU A 238 -18.21 4.04 -10.54
C GLU A 238 -18.55 3.65 -9.09
N THR A 239 -19.19 2.50 -8.88
CA THR A 239 -19.54 2.00 -7.55
C THR A 239 -18.56 0.97 -7.00
N ILE A 240 -17.77 0.33 -7.86
CA ILE A 240 -16.76 -0.67 -7.45
C ILE A 240 -15.38 -0.04 -7.25
N ARG A 241 -15.07 1.04 -7.95
CA ARG A 241 -13.78 1.74 -7.85
C ARG A 241 -13.78 2.66 -6.64
N ILE A 242 -12.95 2.34 -5.66
CA ILE A 242 -12.92 3.07 -4.39
C ILE A 242 -12.20 4.42 -4.59
N PRO A 243 -12.81 5.54 -4.17
CA PRO A 243 -12.15 6.84 -4.22
C PRO A 243 -11.07 6.89 -3.13
N GLY A 244 -9.82 6.69 -3.51
CA GLY A 244 -8.70 6.74 -2.57
C GLY A 244 -7.43 6.16 -3.16
N VAL A 245 -6.36 6.27 -2.38
CA VAL A 245 -5.09 5.60 -2.65
C VAL A 245 -4.64 4.97 -1.35
N VAL A 246 -4.12 3.75 -1.43
CA VAL A 246 -3.51 3.04 -0.31
C VAL A 246 -2.03 2.75 -0.62
N HIS A 247 -1.28 2.40 0.41
CA HIS A 247 0.10 1.94 0.28
C HIS A 247 1.04 2.96 -0.39
N GLU A 248 0.95 4.22 0.01
CA GLU A 248 1.78 5.29 -0.54
C GLU A 248 3.27 4.93 -0.47
N SER A 249 3.96 5.12 -1.60
CA SER A 249 5.29 4.56 -1.84
C SER A 249 6.14 5.47 -2.73
N SER A 250 7.43 5.15 -2.82
CA SER A 250 8.38 5.69 -3.81
C SER A 250 8.77 7.16 -3.68
N THR A 251 8.33 7.85 -2.63
CA THR A 251 8.65 9.27 -2.38
C THR A 251 10.14 9.54 -2.17
N CYS A 252 10.92 8.52 -1.82
CA CYS A 252 12.37 8.60 -1.63
C CYS A 252 13.04 7.39 -2.31
N PHE A 253 12.61 7.01 -3.52
CA PHE A 253 12.99 5.73 -4.09
C PHE A 253 14.52 5.56 -4.20
N MET A 254 14.99 4.35 -3.91
CA MET A 254 16.41 4.01 -3.97
C MET A 254 16.88 3.92 -5.42
N GLY A 255 18.00 4.58 -5.73
CA GLY A 255 18.65 4.48 -7.03
C GLY A 255 19.64 5.62 -7.31
N PRO A 256 20.36 5.54 -8.45
CA PRO A 256 21.26 6.60 -8.89
C PRO A 256 20.54 7.95 -9.03
N LYS A 257 21.20 9.04 -8.64
CA LYS A 257 20.63 10.39 -8.69
C LYS A 257 20.31 10.81 -10.13
N GLU A 258 21.11 10.35 -11.08
CA GLU A 258 21.01 10.64 -12.52
C GLU A 258 19.71 10.14 -13.14
N ILE A 259 19.10 9.09 -12.56
CA ILE A 259 17.80 8.57 -12.98
C ILE A 259 16.64 9.06 -12.09
N GLY A 260 16.94 9.98 -11.17
CA GLY A 260 15.99 10.57 -10.22
C GLY A 260 15.91 9.87 -8.87
N GLY A 261 16.77 8.89 -8.59
CA GLY A 261 16.81 8.20 -7.29
C GLY A 261 17.14 9.18 -6.17
N SER A 262 16.43 9.04 -5.05
CA SER A 262 16.54 9.98 -3.92
C SER A 262 17.55 9.55 -2.87
N VAL A 263 17.79 8.25 -2.77
CA VAL A 263 18.72 7.68 -1.80
C VAL A 263 19.66 6.66 -2.44
N ASP A 264 20.82 6.48 -1.82
CA ASP A 264 21.83 5.50 -2.22
C ASP A 264 21.52 4.07 -1.71
N GLU A 265 22.44 3.15 -1.94
CA GLU A 265 22.35 1.73 -1.56
C GLU A 265 22.38 1.46 -0.05
N LEU A 266 22.74 2.46 0.76
CA LEU A 266 22.64 2.44 2.23
C LEU A 266 21.43 3.25 2.71
N TYR A 267 20.52 3.56 1.78
CA TYR A 267 19.28 4.30 2.00
C TYR A 267 19.51 5.73 2.48
N ARG A 268 20.66 6.32 2.15
CA ARG A 268 20.99 7.69 2.52
C ARG A 268 20.60 8.67 1.43
N PRO A 269 19.96 9.81 1.76
CA PRO A 269 19.78 10.88 0.79
C PRO A 269 21.13 11.29 0.19
N HIS A 270 21.19 11.47 -1.13
CA HIS A 270 22.43 11.77 -1.82
C HIS A 270 23.13 13.01 -1.23
N GLY A 271 24.37 12.84 -0.75
CA GLY A 271 25.16 13.89 -0.09
C GLY A 271 24.86 14.09 1.40
N ILE A 272 24.21 13.14 2.07
CA ILE A 272 23.95 13.14 3.52
C ILE A 272 24.43 11.82 4.14
N GLU A 273 25.44 11.86 5.01
CA GLU A 273 26.19 10.65 5.40
C GLU A 273 25.55 9.81 6.51
N ASN A 274 24.73 10.42 7.37
CA ASN A 274 24.21 9.78 8.59
C ASN A 274 22.70 9.78 8.74
N VAL A 275 21.96 10.13 7.69
CA VAL A 275 20.50 9.98 7.61
C VAL A 275 20.18 8.79 6.73
N HIS A 276 19.35 7.88 7.22
CA HIS A 276 18.89 6.71 6.48
C HIS A 276 17.36 6.73 6.40
N VAL A 277 16.80 6.39 5.26
CA VAL A 277 15.36 6.28 5.03
C VAL A 277 14.99 4.80 5.05
N THR A 278 13.80 4.46 5.54
CA THR A 278 13.24 3.11 5.40
C THR A 278 11.73 3.14 5.21
N GLY A 279 11.14 1.96 4.95
CA GLY A 279 9.74 1.80 4.59
C GLY A 279 9.47 1.95 3.09
N SER A 280 8.20 2.09 2.73
CA SER A 280 7.74 2.12 1.33
C SER A 280 8.24 3.33 0.53
N ALA A 281 8.77 4.35 1.21
CA ALA A 281 9.45 5.48 0.58
C ALA A 281 10.58 5.04 -0.37
N LEU A 282 11.27 3.95 -0.04
CA LEU A 282 12.44 3.44 -0.77
C LEU A 282 12.10 2.73 -2.08
N PHE A 283 10.84 2.34 -2.28
CA PHE A 283 10.49 1.42 -3.35
C PHE A 283 10.66 2.09 -4.72
N PRO A 284 11.29 1.44 -5.71
CA PRO A 284 11.32 1.96 -7.08
C PRO A 284 9.92 2.01 -7.73
N THR A 285 9.06 1.04 -7.41
CA THR A 285 7.64 0.98 -7.73
C THR A 285 6.89 0.37 -6.55
N ALA A 286 5.59 0.65 -6.42
CA ALA A 286 4.75 -0.01 -5.42
C ALA A 286 4.63 -1.53 -5.67
N GLY A 287 4.68 -1.97 -6.93
CA GLY A 287 4.20 -3.30 -7.30
C GLY A 287 2.70 -3.40 -7.01
N SER A 288 2.12 -4.61 -7.02
CA SER A 288 0.72 -4.79 -6.61
C SER A 288 0.56 -5.28 -5.17
N TRP A 289 1.58 -5.90 -4.57
CA TRP A 289 1.46 -6.57 -3.27
C TRP A 289 1.49 -5.62 -2.08
N ASN A 290 0.81 -5.99 -0.99
CA ASN A 290 0.81 -5.21 0.25
C ASN A 290 2.25 -4.99 0.75
N PRO A 291 2.64 -3.74 1.06
CA PRO A 291 4.06 -3.35 1.14
C PRO A 291 4.73 -3.78 2.44
N THR A 292 3.97 -4.05 3.50
CA THR A 292 4.48 -4.14 4.89
C THR A 292 5.58 -5.20 5.06
N MET A 293 5.43 -6.38 4.48
CA MET A 293 6.45 -7.42 4.57
C MET A 293 7.76 -7.01 3.88
N THR A 294 7.65 -6.36 2.71
CA THR A 294 8.80 -5.79 1.98
C THR A 294 9.45 -4.67 2.79
N MET A 295 8.66 -3.81 3.45
CA MET A 295 9.17 -2.78 4.36
C MET A 295 9.97 -3.39 5.53
N CYS A 296 9.48 -4.48 6.14
CA CYS A 296 10.21 -5.23 7.16
C CYS A 296 11.53 -5.79 6.62
N GLY A 297 11.57 -6.22 5.35
CA GLY A 297 12.80 -6.64 4.66
C GLY A 297 13.83 -5.51 4.58
N TYR A 298 13.45 -4.34 4.09
CA TYR A 298 14.33 -3.15 4.03
C TYR A 298 14.82 -2.70 5.41
N ALA A 299 13.96 -2.74 6.43
CA ALA A 299 14.34 -2.40 7.80
C ALA A 299 15.39 -3.37 8.36
N GLN A 300 15.21 -4.68 8.14
CA GLN A 300 16.17 -5.70 8.57
C GLN A 300 17.49 -5.60 7.82
N ASP A 301 17.46 -5.35 6.51
CA ASP A 301 18.65 -5.14 5.70
C ASP A 301 19.44 -3.90 6.18
N LEU A 302 18.76 -2.76 6.41
CA LEU A 302 19.40 -1.58 6.98
C LEU A 302 20.04 -1.86 8.34
N ALA A 303 19.31 -2.54 9.22
CA ALA A 303 19.81 -2.89 10.55
C ALA A 303 21.09 -3.73 10.47
N ARG A 304 21.15 -4.71 9.56
CA ARG A 304 22.33 -5.55 9.34
C ARG A 304 23.51 -4.73 8.82
N ARG A 305 23.32 -3.91 7.79
CA ARG A 305 24.38 -3.05 7.22
C ARG A 305 24.94 -2.09 8.26
N LEU A 306 24.08 -1.42 9.03
CA LEU A 306 24.51 -0.51 10.10
C LEU A 306 25.25 -1.22 11.24
N HIS A 307 24.90 -2.48 11.52
CA HIS A 307 25.62 -3.28 12.50
C HIS A 307 27.02 -3.66 12.01
N GLU A 308 27.14 -4.11 10.76
CA GLU A 308 28.41 -4.50 10.14
C GLU A 308 29.40 -3.33 10.03
N MET A 309 28.93 -2.13 9.67
CA MET A 309 29.75 -0.91 9.63
C MET A 309 30.39 -0.56 10.98
N LYS A 310 29.71 -0.87 12.10
CA LYS A 310 30.28 -0.64 13.44
C LYS A 310 31.45 -1.59 13.75
N VAL A 311 31.46 -2.78 13.14
CA VAL A 311 32.51 -3.79 13.36
C VAL A 311 33.80 -3.44 12.59
N SER A 312 33.68 -2.79 11.44
CA SER A 312 34.84 -2.33 10.66
C SER A 312 35.57 -1.15 11.29
N ASP A 313 34.87 -0.23 11.95
CA ASP A 313 35.46 0.94 12.63
C ASP A 313 36.26 0.59 13.90
N GLY A 314 36.24 -0.69 14.33
CA GLY A 314 36.96 -1.22 15.49
C GLY A 314 38.22 -2.03 15.16
N LYS A 315 38.60 -2.13 13.86
CA LYS A 315 39.85 -2.75 13.42
C LYS A 315 40.77 -1.69 12.80
N GLN A 316 41.34 -0.85 13.64
CA GLN A 316 42.56 -0.08 13.35
C GLN A 316 43.59 -0.40 14.43
#